data_AF-A0A563U239-F1
#
_entry.id   AF-A0A563U239-F1
#
_cell.length_a   1.000
_cell.length_b   1.000
_cell.length_c   1.000
_cell.angle_alpha   90.00
_cell.angle_beta   90.00
_cell.angle_gamma   90.00
#
_symmetry.space_group_name_H-M   'P 1'
#
loop_
_entity.id
_entity.type
_entity.pdbx_description
1 polymer ?
#
loop_
_entity_poly.entity_id
_entity_poly.type
_entity_poly.pdbx_seq_one_letter_code
_entity_poly.pdbx_strand_id
1 'polypeptide(L)'
;MQPLHQIIALYGTFNADMSPLDTVDISADLIKMISGGVLTIPKNYELKRKYSIAGHRRYLQIITDGRVFNVLEDKYENDVSIDLAATKRSIAIVYNVFISPLANWQGIIAGQLLQMKSYGIFTEADLYVHITDNNGLTESAKAIIKTIVPDAIISSSTVNEFEYPGIKLVYELATADPERNYIYFHSKGMSHGLFTRSLTDTTLLERTFSHWRKNMQFLGKDGVEKVGLFPAIGDENPFGKFGGHGGYIWYNFWYATGKYLSNCEEPVLTDNRYYYEDWLGRQKGDEMPVLRNDSKAIYDIKLIDKNFYSSLEALYYLHRLMHKDNSSDIVKSIPYTIKSSLVLYLYVKVKSLPGYVSALFKGK
;
A
#
# COMPACT_ATOMS: atom_id res chain seq x y z
N MET A 1 9.66 38.97 0.92
CA MET A 1 8.97 37.71 1.24
C MET A 1 7.92 37.51 0.17
N GLN A 2 7.94 36.39 -0.55
CA GLN A 2 6.78 36.04 -1.39
C GLN A 2 5.57 35.85 -0.47
N PRO A 3 4.37 36.27 -0.87
CA PRO A 3 3.17 36.07 -0.06
C PRO A 3 3.04 34.57 0.20
N LEU A 4 2.97 34.17 1.48
CA LEU A 4 2.62 32.80 1.83
C LEU A 4 1.27 32.52 1.17
N HIS A 5 1.26 31.52 0.28
CA HIS A 5 0.04 31.02 -0.30
C HIS A 5 -0.94 30.64 0.81
N GLN A 6 -2.25 30.71 0.51
CA GLN A 6 -3.27 30.39 1.50
C GLN A 6 -3.12 28.91 1.90
N ILE A 7 -2.79 28.67 3.16
CA ILE A 7 -2.70 27.33 3.76
C ILE A 7 -3.95 27.11 4.57
N ILE A 8 -4.66 26.01 4.27
CA ILE A 8 -5.77 25.52 5.06
C ILE A 8 -5.32 24.23 5.74
N ALA A 9 -5.50 24.14 7.06
CA ALA A 9 -5.16 22.97 7.84
C ALA A 9 -6.39 22.48 8.61
N LEU A 10 -6.86 21.27 8.30
CA LEU A 10 -7.99 20.64 8.95
C LEU A 10 -7.51 19.47 9.80
N TYR A 11 -7.89 19.46 11.08
CA TYR A 11 -7.64 18.34 11.96
C TYR A 11 -8.94 17.63 12.34
N GLY A 12 -9.00 16.32 12.11
CA GLY A 12 -10.13 15.51 12.56
C GLY A 12 -10.29 14.21 11.79
N THR A 13 -11.54 13.78 11.56
CA THR A 13 -11.84 12.53 10.86
C THR A 13 -12.24 12.76 9.40
N PHE A 14 -11.96 11.75 8.57
CA PHE A 14 -12.16 11.80 7.13
C PHE A 14 -12.80 10.50 6.64
N ASN A 15 -13.55 10.58 5.55
CA ASN A 15 -14.10 9.39 4.89
C ASN A 15 -13.03 8.66 4.05
N ALA A 16 -13.42 7.59 3.35
CA ALA A 16 -12.50 6.80 2.51
C ALA A 16 -11.89 7.58 1.33
N ASP A 17 -12.53 8.68 0.91
CA ASP A 17 -12.05 9.60 -0.13
C ASP A 17 -11.21 10.74 0.45
N MET A 18 -10.87 10.69 1.74
CA MET A 18 -10.18 11.75 2.47
C MET A 18 -10.91 13.10 2.44
N SER A 19 -12.24 13.07 2.33
CA SER A 19 -13.08 14.26 2.53
C SER A 19 -13.38 14.45 4.02
N PRO A 20 -13.35 15.69 4.54
CA PRO A 20 -13.65 16.01 5.94
C PRO A 20 -15.01 15.46 6.40
N LEU A 21 -15.08 14.90 7.61
CA LEU A 21 -16.33 14.48 8.26
C LEU A 21 -16.59 15.28 9.53
N ASP A 22 -15.69 15.18 10.50
CA ASP A 22 -15.71 15.93 11.76
C ASP A 22 -14.31 16.53 11.95
N THR A 23 -14.16 17.82 11.60
CA THR A 23 -12.87 18.50 11.55
C THR A 23 -12.93 19.91 12.13
N VAL A 24 -11.81 20.35 12.68
CA VAL A 24 -11.57 21.74 13.09
C VAL A 24 -10.48 22.37 12.22
N ASP A 25 -10.64 23.65 11.90
CA ASP A 25 -9.60 24.44 11.26
C ASP A 25 -8.53 24.83 12.28
N ILE A 26 -7.28 24.46 12.01
CA ILE A 26 -6.11 24.75 12.85
C ILE A 26 -5.03 25.54 12.09
N SER A 27 -5.39 26.19 10.98
CA SER A 27 -4.46 26.88 10.09
C SER A 27 -3.58 27.91 10.82
N ALA A 28 -4.18 28.68 11.73
CA ALA A 28 -3.46 29.69 12.52
C ALA A 28 -2.38 29.09 13.45
N ASP A 29 -2.55 27.85 13.89
CA ASP A 29 -1.56 27.16 14.70
C ASP A 29 -0.46 26.54 13.84
N LEU A 30 -0.83 26.00 12.69
CA LEU A 30 0.10 25.33 11.79
C LEU A 30 1.05 26.31 11.07
N ILE A 31 0.59 27.52 10.73
CA ILE A 31 1.41 28.55 10.07
C ILE A 31 2.66 28.87 10.89
N LYS A 32 2.59 28.79 12.23
CA LYS A 32 3.72 29.05 13.13
C LYS A 32 4.81 27.97 13.04
N MET A 33 4.50 26.82 12.45
CA MET A 33 5.41 25.68 12.28
C MET A 33 6.09 25.67 10.90
N ILE A 34 5.86 26.70 10.10
CA ILE A 34 6.42 26.82 8.76
C ILE A 34 7.68 27.67 8.82
N SER A 35 8.78 27.11 8.32
CA SER A 35 10.05 27.82 8.17
C SER A 35 10.68 27.46 6.84
N GLY A 36 11.07 28.46 6.05
CA GLY A 36 11.72 28.24 4.75
C GLY A 36 10.87 27.44 3.75
N GLY A 37 9.53 27.54 3.81
CA GLY A 37 8.63 26.76 2.93
C GLY A 37 8.41 25.30 3.37
N VAL A 38 9.02 24.88 4.47
CA VAL A 38 8.85 23.55 5.05
C VAL A 38 7.97 23.64 6.28
N LEU A 39 6.90 22.86 6.29
CA LEU A 39 6.10 22.61 7.48
C LEU A 39 6.74 21.50 8.31
N THR A 40 7.06 21.77 9.58
CA THR A 40 7.61 20.76 10.49
C THR A 40 6.64 20.49 11.63
N ILE A 41 6.02 19.31 11.64
CA ILE A 41 5.13 18.87 12.72
C ILE A 41 5.96 18.08 13.73
N PRO A 42 6.06 18.52 14.99
CA PRO A 42 6.84 17.81 16.00
C PRO A 42 6.33 16.38 16.22
N LYS A 43 7.22 15.42 16.41
CA LYS A 43 6.84 14.00 16.65
C LYS A 43 5.91 13.79 17.84
N ASN A 44 6.02 14.67 18.83
CA ASN A 44 5.22 14.67 20.06
C ASN A 44 4.02 15.62 19.98
N TYR A 45 3.63 16.07 18.78
CA TYR A 45 2.55 17.01 18.61
C TYR A 45 1.18 16.34 18.80
N GLU A 46 0.59 16.51 19.98
CA GLU A 46 -0.65 15.84 20.37
C GLU A 46 -1.89 16.72 20.09
N LEU A 47 -2.34 16.73 18.84
CA LEU A 47 -3.52 17.47 18.41
C LEU A 47 -4.79 17.08 19.20
N LYS A 48 -5.00 15.80 19.51
CA LYS A 48 -6.15 15.34 20.33
C LYS A 48 -6.24 15.95 21.73
N ARG A 49 -5.12 16.40 22.32
CA ARG A 49 -5.15 17.04 23.65
C ARG A 49 -5.66 18.48 23.55
N LYS A 50 -5.44 19.11 22.40
CA LYS A 50 -5.84 20.49 22.13
C LYS A 50 -7.24 20.58 21.50
N TYR A 51 -7.61 19.60 20.68
CA TYR A 51 -8.89 19.57 19.96
C TYR A 51 -9.64 18.28 20.23
N SER A 52 -10.85 18.41 20.76
CA SER A 52 -11.73 17.29 21.11
C SER A 52 -12.49 16.79 19.88
N ILE A 53 -11.85 15.96 19.05
CA ILE A 53 -12.47 15.28 17.91
C ILE A 53 -12.69 13.80 18.23
N ALA A 54 -13.90 13.30 17.98
CA ALA A 54 -14.28 11.91 18.16
C ALA A 54 -13.71 11.02 17.04
N GLY A 55 -13.61 9.72 17.29
CA GLY A 55 -13.18 8.73 16.30
C GLY A 55 -11.76 8.19 16.49
N HIS A 56 -11.50 7.04 15.88
CA HIS A 56 -10.26 6.27 16.11
C HIS A 56 -9.11 6.66 15.19
N ARG A 57 -9.42 7.20 14.01
CA ARG A 57 -8.42 7.56 13.00
C ARG A 57 -8.57 9.01 12.61
N ARG A 58 -7.65 9.84 13.12
CA ARG A 58 -7.65 11.28 12.89
C ARG A 58 -6.47 11.67 12.03
N TYR A 59 -6.67 12.62 11.14
CA TYR A 59 -5.64 13.18 10.28
C TYR A 59 -5.54 14.67 10.49
N LEU A 60 -4.33 15.20 10.27
CA LEU A 60 -4.10 16.57 9.87
C LEU A 60 -4.01 16.59 8.34
N GLN A 61 -5.00 17.21 7.70
CA GLN A 61 -5.03 17.47 6.27
C GLN A 61 -4.58 18.90 6.00
N ILE A 62 -3.60 19.06 5.12
CA ILE A 62 -3.01 20.37 4.78
C ILE A 62 -3.28 20.61 3.29
N ILE A 63 -3.88 21.75 2.98
CA ILE A 63 -4.25 22.14 1.62
C ILE A 63 -3.54 23.44 1.29
N THR A 64 -2.75 23.43 0.21
CA THR A 64 -2.02 24.59 -0.27
C THR A 64 -1.69 24.42 -1.74
N ASP A 65 -1.87 25.46 -2.55
CA ASP A 65 -1.54 25.48 -3.98
C ASP A 65 -2.08 24.28 -4.79
N GLY A 66 -3.33 23.90 -4.50
CA GLY A 66 -4.00 22.77 -5.16
C GLY A 66 -3.47 21.39 -4.75
N ARG A 67 -2.55 21.34 -3.78
CA ARG A 67 -2.01 20.10 -3.21
C ARG A 67 -2.68 19.81 -1.87
N VAL A 68 -2.74 18.52 -1.56
CA VAL A 68 -3.25 18.01 -0.30
C VAL A 68 -2.18 17.14 0.32
N PHE A 69 -1.98 17.24 1.62
CA PHE A 69 -1.12 16.35 2.38
C PHE A 69 -1.92 15.78 3.54
N ASN A 70 -1.71 14.50 3.84
CA ASN A 70 -2.45 13.82 4.90
C ASN A 70 -1.46 13.24 5.92
N VAL A 71 -1.54 13.72 7.16
CA VAL A 71 -0.70 13.26 8.28
C VAL A 71 -1.59 12.56 9.29
N LEU A 72 -1.47 11.24 9.38
CA LEU A 72 -2.19 10.46 10.40
C LEU A 72 -1.71 10.89 11.80
N GLU A 73 -2.62 11.09 12.74
CA GLU A 73 -2.25 11.26 14.16
C GLU A 73 -1.71 9.92 14.69
N ASP A 74 -0.40 9.85 14.90
CA ASP A 74 0.31 8.63 15.27
C ASP A 74 1.55 8.97 16.12
N LYS A 75 2.20 7.94 16.68
CA LYS A 75 3.48 8.04 17.37
C LYS A 75 4.62 7.92 16.36
N TYR A 76 5.05 9.05 15.82
CA TYR A 76 6.20 9.12 14.92
C TYR A 76 7.53 9.04 15.68
N GLU A 77 8.56 8.49 15.04
CA GLU A 77 9.92 8.43 15.60
C GLU A 77 10.63 9.78 15.51
N ASN A 78 10.32 10.52 14.44
CA ASN A 78 10.91 11.82 14.09
C ASN A 78 9.83 12.82 13.68
N ASP A 79 10.19 14.10 13.68
CA ASP A 79 9.31 15.15 13.20
C ASP A 79 8.87 14.89 11.75
N VAL A 80 7.63 15.23 11.44
CA VAL A 80 7.09 15.12 10.08
C VAL A 80 7.39 16.42 9.35
N SER A 81 8.29 16.35 8.37
CA SER A 81 8.64 17.49 7.51
C SER A 81 7.90 17.37 6.18
N ILE A 82 7.23 18.43 5.75
CA ILE A 82 6.52 18.52 4.48
C ILE A 82 7.06 19.74 3.74
N ASP A 83 7.70 19.50 2.60
CA ASP A 83 8.06 20.55 1.66
C ASP A 83 6.82 21.01 0.88
N LEU A 84 6.33 22.20 1.23
CA LEU A 84 5.12 22.77 0.63
C LEU A 84 5.37 23.20 -0.83
N ALA A 85 6.62 23.48 -1.19
CA ALA A 85 7.04 23.86 -2.54
C ALA A 85 7.36 22.67 -3.46
N ALA A 86 7.43 21.44 -2.93
CA ALA A 86 7.83 20.26 -3.71
C ALA A 86 6.88 20.00 -4.90
N THR A 87 7.31 20.24 -6.13
CA THR A 87 6.47 19.99 -7.31
C THR A 87 6.33 18.50 -7.66
N LYS A 88 7.29 17.68 -7.22
CA LYS A 88 7.37 16.25 -7.49
C LYS A 88 6.91 15.42 -6.29
N ARG A 89 6.14 14.37 -6.54
CA ARG A 89 5.76 13.37 -5.52
C ARG A 89 6.98 12.51 -5.16
N SER A 90 7.25 12.34 -3.87
CA SER A 90 8.45 11.65 -3.38
C SER A 90 8.32 10.12 -3.33
N ILE A 91 7.14 9.58 -3.64
CA ILE A 91 6.83 8.15 -3.50
C ILE A 91 6.31 7.60 -4.81
N ALA A 92 6.89 6.51 -5.31
CA ALA A 92 6.31 5.74 -6.41
C ALA A 92 5.69 4.46 -5.85
N ILE A 93 4.42 4.24 -6.15
CA ILE A 93 3.72 2.99 -5.82
C ILE A 93 3.64 2.17 -7.10
N VAL A 94 4.15 0.94 -7.08
CA VAL A 94 3.98 -0.03 -8.15
C VAL A 94 3.01 -1.12 -7.69
N TYR A 95 1.92 -1.27 -8.43
CA TYR A 95 0.88 -2.26 -8.18
C TYR A 95 0.81 -3.27 -9.32
N ASN A 96 1.21 -4.52 -9.04
CA ASN A 96 1.15 -5.60 -10.04
C ASN A 96 -0.18 -6.35 -9.96
N VAL A 97 -1.00 -6.23 -11.00
CA VAL A 97 -2.35 -6.77 -11.04
C VAL A 97 -2.41 -8.00 -11.92
N PHE A 98 -2.86 -9.12 -11.37
CA PHE A 98 -3.27 -10.29 -12.14
C PHE A 98 -4.79 -10.39 -12.19
N ILE A 99 -5.36 -10.49 -13.40
CA ILE A 99 -6.79 -10.71 -13.59
C ILE A 99 -7.08 -12.21 -13.68
N SER A 100 -7.75 -12.74 -12.67
CA SER A 100 -8.34 -14.09 -12.69
C SER A 100 -9.85 -13.97 -12.96
N PRO A 101 -10.37 -14.54 -14.07
CA PRO A 101 -11.80 -14.50 -14.37
C PRO A 101 -12.62 -15.37 -13.40
N LEU A 102 -11.95 -16.27 -12.67
CA LEU A 102 -12.55 -17.15 -11.66
C LEU A 102 -12.67 -16.49 -10.27
N ALA A 103 -12.27 -15.23 -10.13
CA ALA A 103 -12.36 -14.49 -8.88
C ALA A 103 -13.04 -13.14 -9.08
N ASN A 104 -13.47 -12.53 -7.98
CA ASN A 104 -13.93 -11.15 -7.97
C ASN A 104 -12.76 -10.17 -8.08
N TRP A 105 -12.06 -10.19 -9.22
CA TRP A 105 -10.92 -9.33 -9.50
C TRP A 105 -11.28 -7.84 -9.37
N GLN A 106 -12.53 -7.46 -9.72
CA GLN A 106 -13.03 -6.09 -9.58
C GLN A 106 -13.00 -5.64 -8.11
N GLY A 107 -13.57 -6.46 -7.22
CA GLY A 107 -13.60 -6.19 -5.79
C GLY A 107 -12.23 -6.21 -5.13
N ILE A 108 -11.31 -7.05 -5.62
CA ILE A 108 -9.91 -7.10 -5.14
C ILE A 108 -9.19 -5.79 -5.52
N ILE A 109 -9.16 -5.43 -6.81
CA ILE A 109 -8.49 -4.21 -7.28
C ILE A 109 -9.11 -2.97 -6.62
N ALA A 110 -10.44 -2.84 -6.68
CA ALA A 110 -11.11 -1.68 -6.11
C ALA A 110 -10.91 -1.61 -4.59
N GLY A 111 -11.02 -2.73 -3.88
CA GLY A 111 -10.86 -2.77 -2.44
C GLY A 111 -9.44 -2.45 -1.98
N GLN A 112 -8.41 -2.93 -2.68
CA GLN A 112 -7.01 -2.60 -2.37
C GLN A 112 -6.73 -1.11 -2.62
N LEU A 113 -7.17 -0.57 -3.76
CA LEU A 113 -6.96 0.86 -4.09
C LEU A 113 -7.77 1.80 -3.18
N LEU A 114 -9.02 1.49 -2.87
CA LEU A 114 -9.83 2.29 -1.93
C LEU A 114 -9.23 2.26 -0.52
N GLN A 115 -8.69 1.12 -0.09
CA GLN A 115 -7.98 1.02 1.19
C GLN A 115 -6.73 1.91 1.20
N MET A 116 -5.90 1.86 0.16
CA MET A 116 -4.73 2.76 0.00
C MET A 116 -5.15 4.24 -0.04
N LYS A 117 -6.22 4.56 -0.76
CA LYS A 117 -6.77 5.93 -0.84
C LYS A 117 -7.19 6.45 0.54
N SER A 118 -7.85 5.62 1.34
CA SER A 118 -8.26 5.96 2.71
C SER A 118 -7.09 6.20 3.68
N TYR A 119 -5.87 5.84 3.27
CA TYR A 119 -4.64 6.10 4.02
C TYR A 119 -3.98 7.43 3.61
N GLY A 120 -4.58 8.16 2.65
CA GLY A 120 -4.12 9.44 2.15
C GLY A 120 -2.88 9.38 1.25
N ILE A 121 -2.34 8.19 0.97
CA ILE A 121 -1.03 8.03 0.34
C ILE A 121 -0.96 8.55 -1.10
N PHE A 122 -2.06 8.47 -1.86
CA PHE A 122 -2.08 8.91 -3.27
C PHE A 122 -1.94 10.43 -3.44
N THR A 123 -2.05 11.21 -2.38
CA THR A 123 -1.77 12.66 -2.45
C THR A 123 -0.28 12.97 -2.56
N GLU A 124 0.58 12.02 -2.16
CA GLU A 124 2.04 12.16 -2.15
C GLU A 124 2.77 11.08 -2.96
N ALA A 125 2.02 10.21 -3.63
CA ALA A 125 2.57 9.14 -4.44
C ALA A 125 2.05 9.15 -5.89
N ASP A 126 2.91 8.79 -6.84
CA ASP A 126 2.46 8.39 -8.18
C ASP A 126 2.13 6.90 -8.14
N LEU A 127 0.99 6.52 -8.73
CA LEU A 127 0.59 5.12 -8.84
C LEU A 127 0.88 4.60 -10.24
N TYR A 128 1.76 3.61 -10.32
CA TYR A 128 2.05 2.82 -11.50
C TYR A 128 1.38 1.45 -11.37
N VAL A 129 0.63 1.04 -12.37
CA VAL A 129 -0.06 -0.25 -12.39
C VAL A 129 0.37 -1.04 -13.61
N HIS A 130 0.75 -2.30 -13.41
CA HIS A 130 0.87 -3.26 -14.50
C HIS A 130 -0.26 -4.28 -14.41
N ILE A 131 -1.02 -4.47 -15.49
CA ILE A 131 -2.13 -5.42 -15.54
C ILE A 131 -1.76 -6.60 -16.43
N THR A 132 -1.67 -7.78 -15.84
CA THR A 132 -1.59 -9.05 -16.57
C THR A 132 -2.99 -9.63 -16.73
N ASP A 133 -3.43 -9.76 -17.98
CA ASP A 133 -4.77 -10.22 -18.33
C ASP A 133 -4.78 -11.00 -19.65
N ASN A 134 -5.11 -12.29 -19.58
CA ASN A 134 -5.28 -13.15 -20.73
C ASN A 134 -6.76 -13.38 -21.12
N ASN A 135 -7.69 -12.56 -20.60
CA ASN A 135 -9.14 -12.76 -20.74
C ASN A 135 -9.88 -11.58 -21.38
N GLY A 136 -9.16 -10.54 -21.82
CA GLY A 136 -9.78 -9.38 -22.49
C GLY A 136 -10.56 -8.45 -21.55
N LEU A 137 -10.19 -8.42 -20.27
CA LEU A 137 -10.79 -7.60 -19.21
C LEU A 137 -9.98 -6.33 -18.87
N THR A 138 -8.85 -6.12 -19.54
CA THR A 138 -7.89 -5.02 -19.31
C THR A 138 -8.56 -3.65 -19.27
N GLU A 139 -9.43 -3.32 -20.24
CA GLU A 139 -10.08 -2.01 -20.30
C GLU A 139 -11.07 -1.80 -19.15
N SER A 140 -11.76 -2.87 -18.72
CA SER A 140 -12.63 -2.80 -17.54
C SER A 140 -11.83 -2.56 -16.25
N ALA A 141 -10.65 -3.18 -16.13
CA ALA A 141 -9.75 -2.94 -15.00
C ALA A 141 -9.19 -1.51 -15.00
N LYS A 142 -8.74 -1.01 -16.17
CA LYS A 142 -8.30 0.38 -16.34
C LYS A 142 -9.38 1.36 -15.90
N ALA A 143 -10.64 1.15 -16.31
CA ALA A 143 -11.75 2.02 -15.92
C ALA A 143 -11.97 2.07 -14.40
N ILE A 144 -11.90 0.92 -13.71
CA ILE A 144 -12.00 0.86 -12.24
C ILE A 144 -10.85 1.62 -11.59
N ILE A 145 -9.61 1.36 -12.01
CA ILE A 145 -8.41 2.00 -11.46
C ILE A 145 -8.50 3.52 -11.65
N LYS A 146 -8.84 3.99 -12.85
CA LYS A 146 -8.97 5.42 -13.19
C LYS A 146 -10.13 6.12 -12.48
N THR A 147 -11.18 5.39 -12.11
CA THR A 147 -12.25 5.94 -11.27
C THR A 147 -11.75 6.24 -9.86
N ILE A 148 -10.86 5.41 -9.31
CA ILE A 148 -10.37 5.56 -7.93
C ILE A 148 -9.15 6.50 -7.87
N VAL A 149 -8.23 6.36 -8.83
CA VAL A 149 -6.99 7.12 -8.97
C VAL A 149 -6.86 7.59 -10.43
N PRO A 150 -7.45 8.76 -10.78
CA PRO A 150 -7.49 9.27 -12.16
C PRO A 150 -6.11 9.41 -12.81
N ASP A 151 -5.09 9.76 -12.04
CA ASP A 151 -3.74 10.01 -12.55
C ASP A 151 -2.88 8.74 -12.64
N ALA A 152 -3.42 7.55 -12.35
CA ALA A 152 -2.64 6.31 -12.37
C ALA A 152 -2.01 6.02 -13.76
N ILE A 153 -0.76 5.60 -13.78
CA ILE A 153 -0.03 5.26 -15.01
C ILE A 153 -0.17 3.75 -15.20
N ILE A 154 -0.81 3.31 -16.30
CA ILE A 154 -1.20 1.91 -16.48
C ILE A 154 -0.57 1.31 -17.72
N SER A 155 0.10 0.16 -17.54
CA SER A 155 0.57 -0.73 -18.60
C SER A 155 -0.12 -2.10 -18.50
N SER A 156 -0.02 -2.93 -19.54
CA SER A 156 -0.64 -4.26 -19.53
C SER A 156 0.10 -5.28 -20.38
N SER A 157 -0.04 -6.55 -20.02
CA SER A 157 0.45 -7.73 -20.75
C SER A 157 -0.62 -8.83 -20.78
N THR A 158 -0.49 -9.76 -21.73
CA THR A 158 -1.38 -10.93 -21.84
C THR A 158 -0.74 -12.23 -21.38
N VAL A 159 0.55 -12.21 -21.05
CA VAL A 159 1.34 -13.38 -20.65
C VAL A 159 1.51 -13.37 -19.14
N ASN A 160 1.25 -14.51 -18.49
CA ASN A 160 1.40 -14.66 -17.05
C ASN A 160 2.87 -14.89 -16.67
N GLU A 161 3.62 -13.80 -16.52
CA GLU A 161 5.05 -13.79 -16.15
C GLU A 161 5.27 -13.64 -14.64
N PHE A 162 4.29 -14.09 -13.84
CA PHE A 162 4.28 -13.90 -12.40
C PHE A 162 4.36 -12.43 -11.97
N GLU A 163 5.38 -12.08 -11.19
CA GLU A 163 5.59 -10.74 -10.68
C GLU A 163 6.60 -9.96 -11.51
N TYR A 164 7.19 -10.58 -12.55
CA TYR A 164 8.22 -9.98 -13.40
C TYR A 164 7.84 -8.58 -13.87
N PRO A 165 6.66 -8.32 -14.47
CA PRO A 165 6.39 -6.99 -15.03
C PRO A 165 6.36 -5.90 -13.95
N GLY A 166 5.83 -6.22 -12.77
CA GLY A 166 5.79 -5.30 -11.65
C GLY A 166 7.18 -5.04 -11.05
N ILE A 167 7.96 -6.10 -10.84
CA ILE A 167 9.32 -6.01 -10.30
C ILE A 167 10.27 -5.31 -11.28
N LYS A 168 10.14 -5.60 -12.58
CA LYS A 168 10.85 -4.91 -13.65
C LYS A 168 10.55 -3.41 -13.65
N LEU A 169 9.28 -3.05 -13.55
CA LEU A 169 8.85 -1.65 -13.50
C LEU A 169 9.41 -0.91 -12.27
N VAL A 170 9.43 -1.55 -11.10
CA VAL A 170 10.10 -0.99 -9.91
C VAL A 170 11.57 -0.71 -10.21
N TYR A 171 12.31 -1.69 -10.73
CA TYR A 171 13.74 -1.55 -11.03
C TYR A 171 14.01 -0.41 -12.02
N GLU A 172 13.25 -0.34 -13.10
CA GLU A 172 13.38 0.70 -14.13
C GLU A 172 13.12 2.09 -13.55
N LEU A 173 12.03 2.25 -12.78
CA LEU A 173 11.71 3.52 -12.15
C LEU A 173 12.77 3.93 -11.13
N ALA A 174 13.27 3.00 -10.30
CA ALA A 174 14.30 3.28 -9.31
C ALA A 174 15.66 3.60 -9.93
N THR A 175 16.00 2.96 -11.04
CA THR A 175 17.21 3.28 -11.81
C THR A 175 17.13 4.68 -12.43
N ALA A 176 15.94 5.09 -12.89
CA ALA A 176 15.72 6.42 -13.45
C ALA A 176 15.66 7.53 -12.37
N ASP A 177 15.24 7.20 -11.15
CA ASP A 177 15.05 8.15 -10.06
C ASP A 177 15.46 7.59 -8.68
N PRO A 178 16.77 7.42 -8.42
CA PRO A 178 17.26 6.75 -7.20
C PRO A 178 16.92 7.46 -5.89
N GLU A 179 16.62 8.76 -5.94
CA GLU A 179 16.28 9.56 -4.75
C GLU A 179 14.84 9.36 -4.27
N ARG A 180 14.02 8.64 -5.04
CA ARG A 180 12.61 8.38 -4.73
C ARG A 180 12.47 7.16 -3.81
N ASN A 181 11.41 7.15 -2.99
CA ASN A 181 11.04 5.94 -2.25
C ASN A 181 9.97 5.14 -3.00
N TYR A 182 10.01 3.83 -2.86
CA TYR A 182 9.16 2.91 -3.61
C TYR A 182 8.31 2.07 -2.68
N ILE A 183 7.09 1.81 -3.11
CA ILE A 183 6.15 0.88 -2.49
C ILE A 183 5.76 -0.15 -3.54
N TYR A 184 5.79 -1.42 -3.18
CA TYR A 184 5.34 -2.50 -4.05
C TYR A 184 4.28 -3.35 -3.36
N PHE A 185 3.26 -3.72 -4.11
CA PHE A 185 2.29 -4.75 -3.76
C PHE A 185 1.64 -5.32 -5.02
N HIS A 186 0.93 -6.44 -4.88
CA HIS A 186 0.29 -7.10 -6.02
C HIS A 186 -1.08 -7.71 -5.68
N SER A 187 -1.83 -8.18 -6.68
CA SER A 187 -3.09 -8.91 -6.48
C SER A 187 -2.97 -10.42 -6.73
N LYS A 188 -1.85 -10.88 -7.31
CA LYS A 188 -1.61 -12.30 -7.59
C LYS A 188 -1.65 -13.16 -6.32
N GLY A 189 -2.22 -14.35 -6.40
CA GLY A 189 -2.37 -15.26 -5.24
C GLY A 189 -3.49 -14.89 -4.26
N MET A 190 -4.08 -13.70 -4.38
CA MET A 190 -5.25 -13.26 -3.60
C MET A 190 -6.57 -13.51 -4.34
N SER A 191 -6.47 -14.06 -5.56
CA SER A 191 -7.57 -14.26 -6.51
C SER A 191 -7.90 -15.74 -6.76
N HIS A 192 -7.56 -16.65 -5.85
CA HIS A 192 -7.89 -18.07 -6.00
C HIS A 192 -9.33 -18.35 -5.55
N GLY A 193 -10.28 -18.15 -6.47
CA GLY A 193 -11.68 -18.55 -6.28
C GLY A 193 -12.46 -17.74 -5.23
N LEU A 194 -11.97 -16.55 -4.87
CA LEU A 194 -12.60 -15.72 -3.85
C LEU A 194 -13.60 -14.74 -4.46
N PHE A 195 -14.79 -14.69 -3.86
CA PHE A 195 -15.84 -13.70 -4.18
C PHE A 195 -15.62 -12.35 -3.48
N THR A 196 -14.74 -12.31 -2.48
CA THR A 196 -14.38 -11.11 -1.71
C THR A 196 -12.88 -11.10 -1.43
N ARG A 197 -12.37 -9.96 -0.96
CA ARG A 197 -11.00 -9.91 -0.43
C ARG A 197 -10.85 -10.90 0.73
N SER A 198 -9.70 -11.58 0.78
CA SER A 198 -9.39 -12.49 1.89
C SER A 198 -8.97 -11.70 3.12
N LEU A 199 -9.16 -12.28 4.31
CA LEU A 199 -8.67 -11.68 5.55
C LEU A 199 -7.13 -11.53 5.52
N THR A 200 -6.43 -12.47 4.90
CA THR A 200 -4.98 -12.39 4.68
C THR A 200 -4.59 -11.15 3.89
N ASP A 201 -5.24 -10.91 2.74
CA ASP A 201 -5.01 -9.72 1.90
C ASP A 201 -5.32 -8.43 2.65
N THR A 202 -6.49 -8.35 3.30
CA THR A 202 -6.88 -7.13 4.04
C THR A 202 -5.93 -6.84 5.19
N THR A 203 -5.52 -7.86 5.96
CA THR A 203 -4.60 -7.71 7.08
C THR A 203 -3.20 -7.35 6.58
N LEU A 204 -2.69 -7.98 5.51
CA LEU A 204 -1.37 -7.65 4.94
C LEU A 204 -1.33 -6.20 4.44
N LEU A 205 -2.34 -5.77 3.66
CA LEU A 205 -2.37 -4.41 3.13
C LEU A 205 -2.51 -3.38 4.27
N GLU A 206 -3.37 -3.65 5.25
CA GLU A 206 -3.56 -2.75 6.39
C GLU A 206 -2.31 -2.63 7.24
N ARG A 207 -1.76 -3.76 7.67
CA ARG A 207 -0.61 -3.80 8.58
C ARG A 207 0.65 -3.28 7.91
N THR A 208 0.74 -3.37 6.58
CA THR A 208 1.85 -2.79 5.85
C THR A 208 1.68 -1.30 5.61
N PHE A 209 0.51 -0.84 5.14
CA PHE A 209 0.38 0.50 4.55
C PHE A 209 -0.43 1.54 5.34
N SER A 210 -1.18 1.14 6.38
CA SER A 210 -2.03 2.08 7.13
C SER A 210 -1.26 3.20 7.85
N HIS A 211 0.01 2.94 8.19
CA HIS A 211 0.92 3.87 8.86
C HIS A 211 2.08 4.29 7.94
N TRP A 212 1.84 4.41 6.63
CA TRP A 212 2.90 4.56 5.63
C TRP A 212 3.89 5.67 5.92
N ARG A 213 3.44 6.85 6.39
CA ARG A 213 4.35 7.97 6.67
C ARG A 213 5.32 7.64 7.81
N LYS A 214 4.82 6.97 8.85
CA LYS A 214 5.65 6.48 9.96
C LYS A 214 6.64 5.43 9.45
N ASN A 215 6.17 4.46 8.66
CA ASN A 215 7.01 3.39 8.12
C ASN A 215 8.14 3.93 7.22
N MET A 216 7.85 4.96 6.41
CA MET A 216 8.85 5.64 5.59
C MET A 216 9.96 6.34 6.41
N GLN A 217 9.73 6.66 7.69
CA GLN A 217 10.77 7.28 8.53
C GLN A 217 11.95 6.36 8.82
N PHE A 218 11.80 5.05 8.62
CA PHE A 218 12.88 4.08 8.79
C PHE A 218 13.82 4.02 7.58
N LEU A 219 13.32 4.29 6.37
CA LEU A 219 14.13 4.19 5.17
C LEU A 219 15.31 5.19 5.17
N GLY A 220 16.48 4.71 4.78
CA GLY A 220 17.74 5.45 4.73
C GLY A 220 18.36 5.73 6.11
N LYS A 221 17.77 5.25 7.21
CA LYS A 221 18.30 5.45 8.57
C LYS A 221 18.93 4.18 9.10
N ASP A 222 20.07 4.32 9.78
CA ASP A 222 20.78 3.20 10.43
C ASP A 222 21.02 1.99 9.49
N GLY A 223 21.20 2.27 8.19
CA GLY A 223 21.40 1.24 7.15
C GLY A 223 20.12 0.51 6.71
N VAL A 224 18.94 0.93 7.16
CA VAL A 224 17.65 0.37 6.73
C VAL A 224 17.30 0.86 5.33
N GLU A 225 17.23 -0.06 4.38
CA GLU A 225 16.91 0.20 2.98
C GLU A 225 15.53 -0.33 2.58
N LYS A 226 14.97 -1.25 3.38
CA LYS A 226 13.69 -1.92 3.13
C LYS A 226 12.85 -1.99 4.40
N VAL A 227 11.54 -1.87 4.24
CA VAL A 227 10.57 -1.95 5.35
C VAL A 227 9.39 -2.81 4.93
N GLY A 228 8.90 -3.66 5.81
CA GLY A 228 7.69 -4.45 5.55
C GLY A 228 7.32 -5.32 6.73
N LEU A 229 6.25 -6.09 6.61
CA LEU A 229 5.66 -6.79 7.77
C LEU A 229 6.55 -7.93 8.28
N PHE A 230 6.99 -8.80 7.39
CA PHE A 230 7.80 -9.98 7.71
C PHE A 230 8.97 -10.11 6.73
N PRO A 231 10.07 -9.34 6.88
CA PRO A 231 11.28 -9.58 6.12
C PRO A 231 11.76 -11.01 6.35
N ALA A 232 12.28 -11.65 5.31
CA ALA A 232 12.52 -13.07 5.31
C ALA A 232 13.99 -13.41 5.61
N ILE A 233 14.21 -14.38 6.51
CA ILE A 233 15.57 -14.81 6.89
C ILE A 233 16.22 -15.68 5.79
N GLY A 234 15.42 -16.19 4.85
CA GLY A 234 15.83 -17.25 3.93
C GLY A 234 15.92 -18.57 4.69
N ASP A 235 14.82 -19.34 4.70
CA ASP A 235 14.88 -20.71 5.22
C ASP A 235 14.95 -21.67 4.05
N GLU A 236 15.70 -22.75 4.22
CA GLU A 236 15.34 -24.01 3.59
C GLU A 236 14.05 -24.49 4.26
N ASN A 237 12.92 -24.45 3.55
CA ASN A 237 11.78 -25.19 4.08
C ASN A 237 12.16 -26.69 4.17
N PRO A 238 11.53 -27.49 5.04
CA PRO A 238 11.79 -28.95 5.13
C PRO A 238 11.49 -29.74 3.84
N PHE A 239 11.04 -29.06 2.77
CA PHE A 239 10.79 -29.57 1.43
C PHE A 239 11.77 -28.99 0.37
N GLY A 240 12.90 -28.40 0.78
CA GLY A 240 13.97 -27.92 -0.10
C GLY A 240 13.65 -26.67 -0.94
N LYS A 241 12.73 -25.79 -0.50
CA LYS A 241 12.47 -24.51 -1.19
C LYS A 241 13.24 -23.38 -0.53
N PHE A 242 14.03 -22.67 -1.34
CA PHE A 242 14.75 -21.45 -0.99
C PHE A 242 13.74 -20.35 -0.61
N GLY A 243 13.84 -19.83 0.61
CA GLY A 243 13.13 -18.62 1.03
C GLY A 243 13.84 -17.34 0.59
N GLY A 244 13.12 -16.22 0.64
CA GLY A 244 13.63 -14.88 0.31
C GLY A 244 14.70 -14.38 1.25
N HIS A 245 15.95 -14.74 1.01
CA HIS A 245 17.09 -14.22 1.76
C HIS A 245 17.12 -12.68 1.60
N GLY A 246 16.70 -11.95 2.64
CA GLY A 246 16.60 -10.49 2.58
C GLY A 246 15.44 -9.93 1.74
N GLY A 247 14.54 -10.80 1.24
CA GLY A 247 13.28 -10.46 0.58
C GLY A 247 12.10 -10.43 1.56
N TYR A 248 10.87 -10.66 1.07
CA TYR A 248 9.66 -10.70 1.90
C TYR A 248 8.87 -11.98 1.71
N ILE A 249 8.53 -12.64 2.81
CA ILE A 249 7.72 -13.86 2.78
C ILE A 249 6.26 -13.48 2.49
N TRP A 250 5.74 -14.09 1.43
CA TRP A 250 4.37 -13.97 0.91
C TRP A 250 3.94 -12.59 0.45
N TYR A 251 3.44 -12.57 -0.78
CA TYR A 251 2.78 -11.43 -1.42
C TYR A 251 3.65 -10.19 -1.66
N ASN A 252 4.93 -10.18 -1.27
CA ASN A 252 5.89 -9.12 -1.57
C ASN A 252 5.38 -7.70 -1.26
N PHE A 253 4.80 -7.46 -0.08
CA PHE A 253 4.36 -6.10 0.29
C PHE A 253 5.47 -5.38 1.06
N TRP A 254 6.02 -4.32 0.49
CA TRP A 254 7.18 -3.66 1.08
C TRP A 254 7.35 -2.20 0.64
N TYR A 255 8.24 -1.52 1.36
CA TYR A 255 8.83 -0.22 1.02
C TYR A 255 10.33 -0.39 0.79
N ALA A 256 10.93 0.38 -0.11
CA ALA A 256 12.38 0.43 -0.28
C ALA A 256 12.86 1.79 -0.79
N THR A 257 14.13 2.11 -0.56
CA THR A 257 14.75 3.30 -1.18
C THR A 257 15.03 3.02 -2.66
N GLY A 258 14.91 4.06 -3.50
CA GLY A 258 15.26 3.98 -4.92
C GLY A 258 16.74 3.65 -5.12
N LYS A 259 17.60 4.23 -4.29
CA LYS A 259 19.04 3.99 -4.29
C LYS A 259 19.35 2.51 -4.11
N TYR A 260 18.75 1.86 -3.12
CA TYR A 260 18.90 0.41 -2.92
C TYR A 260 18.40 -0.38 -4.13
N LEU A 261 17.19 -0.07 -4.62
CA LEU A 261 16.58 -0.77 -5.76
C LEU A 261 17.40 -0.63 -7.06
N SER A 262 18.02 0.52 -7.28
CA SER A 262 18.90 0.77 -8.44
C SER A 262 20.19 -0.07 -8.41
N ASN A 263 20.57 -0.54 -7.22
CA ASN A 263 21.71 -1.43 -7.00
C ASN A 263 21.32 -2.92 -6.96
N CYS A 264 20.02 -3.24 -6.94
CA CYS A 264 19.56 -4.61 -7.18
C CYS A 264 20.01 -5.10 -8.56
N GLU A 265 20.15 -6.42 -8.72
CA GLU A 265 20.29 -6.99 -10.04
C GLU A 265 19.09 -6.64 -10.92
N GLU A 266 19.32 -6.50 -12.23
CA GLU A 266 18.23 -6.33 -13.16
C GLU A 266 17.33 -7.58 -13.14
N PRO A 267 16.02 -7.45 -12.89
CA PRO A 267 15.13 -8.59 -12.85
C PRO A 267 15.18 -9.37 -14.16
N VAL A 268 15.33 -10.70 -14.07
CA VAL A 268 15.28 -11.60 -15.24
C VAL A 268 13.92 -12.28 -15.35
N LEU A 269 13.49 -12.49 -16.59
CA LEU A 269 12.30 -13.31 -16.85
C LEU A 269 12.66 -14.78 -16.63
N THR A 270 11.95 -15.43 -15.71
CA THR A 270 12.20 -16.83 -15.33
C THR A 270 10.91 -17.57 -14.98
N ASP A 271 10.92 -18.90 -15.17
CA ASP A 271 9.85 -19.81 -14.76
C ASP A 271 9.81 -20.05 -13.25
N ASN A 272 10.89 -19.70 -12.53
CA ASN A 272 10.91 -19.76 -11.08
C ASN A 272 10.11 -18.60 -10.48
N ARG A 273 8.82 -18.80 -10.23
CA ARG A 273 7.96 -17.80 -9.58
C ARG A 273 8.49 -17.26 -8.24
N TYR A 274 9.29 -18.04 -7.51
CA TYR A 274 9.81 -17.63 -6.19
C TYR A 274 11.00 -16.68 -6.33
N TYR A 275 11.63 -16.60 -7.50
CA TYR A 275 12.69 -15.64 -7.79
C TYR A 275 12.28 -14.20 -7.43
N TYR A 276 11.03 -13.82 -7.71
CA TYR A 276 10.54 -12.46 -7.43
C TYR A 276 10.31 -12.18 -5.94
N GLU A 277 10.07 -13.23 -5.13
CA GLU A 277 10.02 -13.11 -3.66
C GLU A 277 11.42 -12.85 -3.06
N ASP A 278 12.45 -13.36 -3.74
CA ASP A 278 13.85 -13.22 -3.33
C ASP A 278 14.56 -12.02 -3.97
N TRP A 279 14.02 -11.48 -5.07
CA TRP A 279 14.70 -10.47 -5.91
C TRP A 279 15.16 -9.25 -5.11
N LEU A 280 14.35 -8.82 -4.15
CA LEU A 280 14.67 -7.65 -3.34
C LEU A 280 15.94 -7.86 -2.46
N GLY A 281 16.35 -9.12 -2.23
CA GLY A 281 17.60 -9.47 -1.55
C GLY A 281 18.84 -9.61 -2.46
N ARG A 282 18.69 -9.41 -3.78
CA ARG A 282 19.75 -9.64 -4.78
C ARG A 282 20.39 -8.33 -5.22
N GLN A 283 21.64 -8.09 -4.85
CA GLN A 283 22.39 -6.90 -5.29
C GLN A 283 23.34 -7.22 -6.44
N LYS A 284 23.69 -6.21 -7.24
CA LYS A 284 24.69 -6.33 -8.31
C LYS A 284 26.02 -6.83 -7.75
N GLY A 285 26.54 -7.89 -8.36
CA GLY A 285 27.80 -8.51 -7.97
C GLY A 285 27.67 -9.58 -6.88
N ASP A 286 26.49 -9.77 -6.30
CA ASP A 286 26.23 -10.95 -5.47
C ASP A 286 26.06 -12.18 -6.38
N GLU A 287 26.74 -13.28 -6.05
CA GLU A 287 26.51 -14.56 -6.73
C GLU A 287 25.16 -15.18 -6.34
N MET A 288 24.68 -14.88 -5.12
CA MET A 288 23.43 -15.38 -4.55
C MET A 288 22.78 -14.35 -3.60
N PRO A 289 21.46 -14.41 -3.37
CA PRO A 289 20.78 -13.62 -2.34
C PRO A 289 21.49 -13.71 -0.98
N VAL A 290 21.79 -12.57 -0.35
CA VAL A 290 22.45 -12.50 0.96
C VAL A 290 21.48 -11.92 1.98
N LEU A 291 21.39 -12.56 3.16
CA LEU A 291 20.70 -11.97 4.30
C LEU A 291 21.46 -10.72 4.76
N ARG A 292 20.90 -9.55 4.48
CA ARG A 292 21.47 -8.25 4.84
C ARG A 292 20.70 -7.67 6.00
N ASN A 293 21.39 -7.03 6.95
CA ASN A 293 20.74 -6.30 8.06
C ASN A 293 20.26 -4.91 7.60
N ASP A 294 19.58 -4.86 6.46
CA ASP A 294 19.08 -3.65 5.79
C ASP A 294 17.54 -3.61 5.74
N SER A 295 16.90 -4.56 6.40
CA SER A 295 15.44 -4.67 6.49
C SER A 295 14.94 -4.32 7.88
N LYS A 296 13.86 -3.54 7.95
CA LYS A 296 13.09 -3.32 9.18
C LYS A 296 11.75 -4.05 9.11
N ALA A 297 11.50 -4.89 10.11
CA ALA A 297 10.17 -5.42 10.35
C ALA A 297 9.29 -4.38 11.06
N ILE A 298 8.09 -4.14 10.55
CA ILE A 298 7.08 -3.28 11.20
C ILE A 298 6.15 -4.08 12.12
N TYR A 299 6.24 -5.41 12.12
CA TYR A 299 5.58 -6.22 13.12
C TYR A 299 6.32 -6.11 14.46
N ASP A 300 5.74 -5.35 15.39
CA ASP A 300 6.28 -5.20 16.74
C ASP A 300 5.73 -6.30 17.66
N ILE A 301 6.58 -7.28 17.96
CA ILE A 301 6.35 -8.21 19.08
C ILE A 301 6.96 -7.54 20.30
N LYS A 302 6.11 -7.11 21.23
CA LYS A 302 6.56 -6.57 22.53
C LYS A 302 7.67 -7.45 23.09
N LEU A 303 8.82 -6.84 23.37
CA LEU A 303 10.02 -7.43 24.00
C LEU A 303 10.91 -8.29 23.07
N ILE A 304 10.69 -8.31 21.75
CA ILE A 304 11.56 -9.00 20.80
C ILE A 304 11.89 -8.06 19.63
N ASP A 305 13.13 -7.57 19.56
CA ASP A 305 13.63 -6.84 18.39
C ASP A 305 14.05 -7.87 17.32
N LYS A 306 13.10 -8.19 16.42
CA LYS A 306 13.28 -9.19 15.37
C LYS A 306 13.00 -8.58 14.01
N ASN A 307 14.03 -8.55 13.17
CA ASN A 307 13.96 -8.01 11.82
C ASN A 307 13.61 -9.05 10.76
N PHE A 308 13.89 -10.34 10.99
CA PHE A 308 13.69 -11.40 10.01
C PHE A 308 12.82 -12.52 10.54
N TYR A 309 12.02 -13.15 9.70
CA TYR A 309 11.08 -14.19 10.08
C TYR A 309 11.32 -15.42 9.21
N SER A 310 11.16 -16.59 9.82
CA SER A 310 10.99 -17.82 9.05
C SER A 310 9.59 -17.89 8.42
N SER A 311 9.43 -18.73 7.41
CA SER A 311 8.11 -18.95 6.79
C SER A 311 7.08 -19.50 7.79
N LEU A 312 7.46 -20.27 8.81
CA LEU A 312 6.49 -20.74 9.80
C LEU A 312 6.10 -19.64 10.79
N GLU A 313 7.06 -18.82 11.21
CA GLU A 313 6.81 -17.72 12.14
C GLU A 313 5.95 -16.63 11.52
N ALA A 314 6.25 -16.22 10.29
CA ALA A 314 5.42 -15.26 9.56
C ALA A 314 3.96 -15.75 9.51
N LEU A 315 3.72 -17.05 9.37
CA LEU A 315 2.37 -17.63 9.18
C LEU A 315 1.63 -17.54 10.50
N TYR A 316 2.31 -17.99 11.55
CA TYR A 316 1.82 -17.92 12.91
C TYR A 316 1.43 -16.49 13.31
N TYR A 317 2.31 -15.52 13.06
CA TYR A 317 2.05 -14.12 13.42
C TYR A 317 0.99 -13.46 12.55
N LEU A 318 0.94 -13.79 11.26
CA LEU A 318 -0.12 -13.34 10.36
C LEU A 318 -1.49 -13.86 10.83
N HIS A 319 -1.61 -15.15 11.14
CA HIS A 319 -2.83 -15.71 11.72
C HIS A 319 -3.23 -15.00 13.02
N ARG A 320 -2.27 -14.70 13.90
CA ARG A 320 -2.54 -13.97 15.14
C ARG A 320 -3.07 -12.56 14.88
N LEU A 321 -2.52 -11.86 13.89
CA LEU A 321 -3.02 -10.55 13.45
C LEU A 321 -4.46 -10.65 12.95
N MET A 322 -4.74 -11.61 12.07
CA MET A 322 -6.07 -11.89 11.53
C MET A 322 -7.10 -12.20 12.63
N HIS A 323 -6.72 -12.96 13.67
CA HIS A 323 -7.58 -13.25 14.81
C HIS A 323 -7.84 -12.01 15.68
N LYS A 324 -6.82 -11.17 15.91
CA LYS A 324 -6.98 -9.92 16.66
C LYS A 324 -7.98 -9.00 15.95
N ASP A 325 -7.87 -8.88 14.63
CA ASP A 325 -8.77 -8.07 13.80
C ASP A 325 -10.21 -8.55 13.91
N ASN A 326 -10.42 -9.88 13.91
CA ASN A 326 -11.76 -10.49 14.09
C ASN A 326 -12.32 -10.36 15.52
N SER A 327 -11.46 -10.31 16.54
CA SER A 327 -11.87 -10.20 17.95
C SER A 327 -12.13 -8.76 18.40
N SER A 328 -11.51 -7.80 17.72
CA SER A 328 -11.75 -6.38 17.95
C SER A 328 -13.02 -5.94 17.21
N ASP A 329 -13.77 -4.99 17.78
CA ASP A 329 -14.94 -4.34 17.15
C ASP A 329 -14.64 -3.65 15.79
N ILE A 330 -13.46 -3.84 15.19
CA ILE A 330 -13.06 -3.34 13.87
C ILE A 330 -13.94 -3.91 12.75
N VAL A 331 -14.46 -5.14 12.89
CA VAL A 331 -15.48 -5.65 11.96
C VAL A 331 -16.81 -4.87 12.05
N LYS A 332 -17.07 -4.16 13.16
CA LYS A 332 -18.21 -3.23 13.27
C LYS A 332 -17.91 -1.83 12.71
N SER A 333 -16.63 -1.46 12.53
CA SER A 333 -16.22 -0.11 12.12
C SER A 333 -15.76 0.02 10.68
N ILE A 334 -15.66 -1.07 9.90
CA ILE A 334 -15.70 -0.96 8.43
C ILE A 334 -17.10 -0.43 8.10
N PRO A 335 -17.23 0.81 7.59
CA PRO A 335 -18.54 1.41 7.39
C PRO A 335 -19.40 0.50 6.51
N TYR A 336 -20.67 0.34 6.89
CA TYR A 336 -21.72 -0.26 6.07
C TYR A 336 -21.72 0.25 4.61
N THR A 337 -21.07 1.38 4.35
CA THR A 337 -20.80 1.97 3.04
C THR A 337 -20.05 1.04 2.08
N ILE A 338 -19.14 0.17 2.53
CA ILE A 338 -18.47 -0.79 1.62
C ILE A 338 -19.41 -1.96 1.26
N LYS A 339 -20.33 -2.33 2.16
CA LYS A 339 -21.43 -3.25 1.81
C LYS A 339 -22.38 -2.61 0.79
N SER A 340 -22.66 -1.31 0.88
CA SER A 340 -23.56 -0.63 -0.06
C SER A 340 -22.91 -0.24 -1.39
N SER A 341 -21.59 -0.02 -1.47
CA SER A 341 -20.89 0.14 -2.77
C SER A 341 -20.91 -1.16 -3.60
N LEU A 342 -20.86 -2.32 -2.93
CA LEU A 342 -21.04 -3.63 -3.56
C LEU A 342 -22.48 -3.83 -4.05
N VAL A 343 -23.47 -3.38 -3.26
CA VAL A 343 -24.89 -3.44 -3.63
C VAL A 343 -25.25 -2.45 -4.73
N LEU A 344 -24.69 -1.24 -4.76
CA LEU A 344 -24.97 -0.24 -5.80
C LEU A 344 -24.36 -0.65 -7.16
N TYR A 345 -23.17 -1.26 -7.15
CA TYR A 345 -22.55 -1.82 -8.36
C TYR A 345 -23.32 -3.06 -8.88
N LEU A 346 -23.86 -3.89 -7.98
CA LEU A 346 -24.75 -5.00 -8.36
C LEU A 346 -26.13 -4.52 -8.85
N TYR A 347 -26.68 -3.43 -8.29
CA TYR A 347 -27.99 -2.91 -8.69
C TYR A 347 -27.97 -2.19 -10.05
N VAL A 348 -26.86 -1.54 -10.40
CA VAL A 348 -26.69 -0.87 -11.71
C VAL A 348 -26.52 -1.91 -12.84
N LYS A 349 -25.94 -3.08 -12.58
CA LYS A 349 -25.68 -4.11 -13.62
C LYS A 349 -26.89 -5.02 -13.90
N VAL A 350 -27.82 -5.17 -12.97
CA VAL A 350 -29.05 -5.98 -13.16
C VAL A 350 -30.09 -5.28 -14.05
N LYS A 351 -30.03 -3.94 -14.20
CA LYS A 351 -30.94 -3.20 -15.09
C LYS A 351 -30.42 -2.97 -16.51
N SER A 352 -29.16 -3.30 -16.80
CA SER A 352 -28.53 -3.01 -18.10
C SER A 352 -28.29 -4.22 -19.01
N LEU A 353 -28.87 -5.39 -18.69
CA LEU A 353 -28.79 -6.58 -19.54
C LEU A 353 -30.21 -7.04 -19.96
N PRO A 354 -30.65 -6.74 -21.19
CA PRO A 354 -31.80 -7.42 -21.77
C PRO A 354 -31.38 -8.83 -22.17
N GLY A 355 -32.04 -9.86 -21.62
CA GLY A 355 -32.09 -11.18 -22.28
C GLY A 355 -31.51 -12.40 -21.56
N TYR A 356 -31.33 -12.40 -20.23
CA TYR A 356 -30.89 -13.62 -19.51
C TYR A 356 -31.67 -13.89 -18.22
N VAL A 357 -33.01 -14.02 -18.31
CA VAL A 357 -33.81 -14.66 -17.26
C VAL A 357 -34.91 -15.49 -17.92
N SER A 358 -34.58 -16.69 -18.38
CA SER A 358 -35.61 -17.71 -18.71
C SER A 358 -35.20 -19.17 -18.47
N ALA A 359 -34.04 -19.46 -17.87
CA ALA A 359 -33.52 -20.84 -17.84
C ALA A 359 -33.27 -21.47 -16.46
N LEU A 360 -33.70 -20.87 -15.34
CA LEU A 360 -33.32 -21.42 -14.01
C LEU A 360 -34.44 -21.69 -12.99
N PHE A 361 -35.71 -21.70 -13.40
CA PHE A 361 -36.80 -22.20 -12.54
C PHE A 361 -37.83 -23.02 -13.33
N LYS A 362 -37.42 -24.21 -13.79
CA LYS A 362 -38.32 -25.36 -13.99
C LYS A 362 -37.55 -26.62 -13.58
N GLY A 363 -37.87 -27.15 -12.40
CA GLY A 363 -37.23 -28.36 -11.87
C GLY A 363 -37.71 -28.77 -10.49
N LYS A 364 -38.94 -29.32 -10.46
CA LYS A 364 -39.69 -29.96 -9.36
C LYS A 364 -40.28 -29.07 -8.28
#